data_AF-A0A0R3TDC0-F1
#
_entry.id   AF-A0A0R3TDC0-F1
#
_cell.length_a   1.000
_cell.length_b   1.000
_cell.length_c   1.000
_cell.angle_alpha   90.00
_cell.angle_beta   90.00
_cell.angle_gamma   90.00
#
_symmetry.space_group_name_H-M   'P 1'
#
loop_
_entity.id
_entity.type
_entity.pdbx_description
1 polymer ?
#
loop_
_entity_poly.entity_id
_entity_poly.type
_entity_poly.pdbx_seq_one_letter_code
_entity_poly.pdbx_strand_id
1 'polypeptide(L)'
;MSDDADFNNYAPYEFRTEFMHYVRMNDTIKAKVSQIEIHTGIRYAIKCENMEVLITLMDYITDPNSDSGYPIPLLHLPIYYANLTILKILLDSGLNTNVRDREGYTALMIAAKYGLFDFVHTLMYAGADPELYREGSMNALSLAASNEHYSIVHYLTGG
;
A
#
# COMPACT_ATOMS: atom_id res chain seq x y z
N MET A 1 -9.38 25.44 -9.30
CA MET A 1 -9.09 24.95 -7.95
C MET A 1 -9.11 23.44 -7.97
N SER A 2 -7.94 22.82 -8.20
CA SER A 2 -7.70 21.45 -7.75
C SER A 2 -6.77 21.61 -6.56
N ASP A 3 -7.23 21.17 -5.40
CA ASP A 3 -6.40 21.06 -4.21
C ASP A 3 -5.35 19.97 -4.49
N ASP A 4 -4.23 20.38 -5.09
CA ASP A 4 -2.96 19.71 -4.95
C ASP A 4 -2.57 19.83 -3.47
N ALA A 5 -3.20 19.01 -2.63
CA ALA A 5 -2.76 18.75 -1.29
C ALA A 5 -1.34 18.21 -1.40
N ASP A 6 -0.39 19.12 -1.24
CA ASP A 6 1.02 18.95 -1.48
C ASP A 6 1.53 17.73 -0.71
N PHE A 7 1.60 16.59 -1.41
CA PHE A 7 2.07 15.31 -0.87
C PHE A 7 3.52 15.41 -0.36
N ASN A 8 4.24 16.48 -0.73
CA ASN A 8 5.56 16.82 -0.22
C ASN A 8 5.56 17.47 1.17
N ASN A 9 4.41 17.90 1.71
CA ASN A 9 4.36 18.62 2.99
C ASN A 9 4.35 17.68 4.22
N TYR A 10 4.42 16.37 4.02
CA TYR A 10 4.31 15.35 5.08
C TYR A 10 5.61 14.57 5.37
N ALA A 11 6.76 14.92 4.80
CA ALA A 11 8.02 14.26 5.13
C ALA A 11 9.20 15.26 5.20
N PRO A 12 9.83 15.48 6.36
CA PRO A 12 11.04 16.29 6.48
C PRO A 12 12.19 15.68 5.68
N TYR A 13 13.09 16.55 5.23
CA TYR A 13 14.28 16.31 4.39
C TYR A 13 15.33 15.33 5.00
N GLU A 14 15.17 14.89 6.25
CA GLU A 14 16.21 14.19 7.04
C GLU A 14 16.14 12.65 7.02
N PHE A 15 15.26 12.04 6.22
CA PHE A 15 15.06 10.59 6.27
C PHE A 15 16.20 9.74 5.66
N ARG A 16 17.18 10.33 4.96
CA ARG A 16 18.03 9.55 4.04
C ARG A 16 19.22 8.79 4.64
N THR A 17 19.65 9.06 5.87
CA THR A 17 20.72 8.24 6.49
C THR A 17 20.72 8.32 8.01
N GLU A 18 20.52 9.53 8.56
CA GLU A 18 20.57 9.77 10.01
C GLU A 18 19.38 9.14 10.74
N PHE A 19 18.17 9.22 10.18
CA PHE A 19 16.98 8.57 10.75
C PHE A 19 17.17 7.05 10.87
N MET A 20 17.74 6.40 9.86
CA MET A 20 18.00 4.96 9.87
C MET A 20 19.13 4.58 10.83
N HIS A 21 20.19 5.40 10.90
CA HIS A 21 21.23 5.23 11.91
C HIS A 21 20.65 5.35 13.33
N TYR A 22 19.74 6.30 13.53
CA TYR A 22 19.05 6.58 14.79
C TYR A 22 18.13 5.42 15.22
N VAL A 23 17.29 4.90 14.31
CA VAL A 23 16.43 3.73 14.56
C VAL A 23 17.25 2.47 14.90
N ARG A 24 18.42 2.30 14.27
CA ARG A 24 19.28 1.11 14.45
C ARG A 24 20.14 1.12 15.72
N MET A 25 20.39 2.28 16.33
CA MET A 25 21.48 2.41 17.33
C MET A 25 21.12 2.07 18.79
N ASN A 26 19.87 2.13 19.24
CA ASN A 26 19.56 1.88 20.67
C ASN A 26 18.08 1.59 20.95
N ASP A 27 17.77 0.57 21.75
CA ASP A 27 16.43 0.25 22.28
C ASP A 27 15.73 1.40 23.00
N THR A 28 16.48 2.28 23.66
CA THR A 28 15.93 3.48 24.32
C THR A 28 15.49 4.55 23.31
N ILE A 29 16.10 4.57 22.12
CA ILE A 29 15.75 5.47 21.03
C ILE A 29 14.60 4.88 20.21
N LYS A 30 14.58 3.55 19.99
CA LYS A 30 13.46 2.81 19.38
C LYS A 30 12.13 3.11 20.08
N ALA A 31 12.14 3.19 21.41
CA ALA A 31 10.95 3.51 22.21
C ALA A 31 10.43 4.95 22.05
N LYS A 32 11.21 5.85 21.44
CA LYS A 32 10.84 7.27 21.24
C LYS A 32 10.30 7.57 19.84
N VAL A 33 10.57 6.72 18.86
CA VAL A 33 10.08 6.93 17.50
C VAL A 33 8.58 6.62 17.47
N SER A 34 7.78 7.59 17.06
CA SER A 34 6.34 7.43 16.97
C SER A 34 5.96 6.53 15.79
N GLN A 35 4.82 5.84 15.89
CA GLN A 35 4.28 5.04 14.78
C GLN A 35 3.97 5.92 13.55
N ILE A 36 3.67 7.21 13.77
CA ILE A 36 3.48 8.19 12.68
C ILE A 36 4.79 8.38 11.88
N GLU A 37 5.93 8.53 12.55
CA GLU A 37 7.25 8.66 11.90
C GLU A 37 7.64 7.37 11.18
N ILE A 38 7.36 6.20 11.77
CA ILE A 38 7.60 4.90 11.14
C ILE A 38 6.74 4.77 9.87
N HIS A 39 5.44 5.05 9.94
CA HIS A 39 4.55 5.03 8.78
C HIS A 39 5.02 6.02 7.70
N THR A 40 5.41 7.24 8.06
CA THR A 40 5.98 8.23 7.13
C THR A 40 7.21 7.66 6.42
N GLY A 41 8.14 7.08 7.18
CA GLY A 41 9.36 6.48 6.66
C GLY A 41 9.10 5.33 5.71
N ILE A 42 8.16 4.43 6.03
CA ILE A 42 7.76 3.32 5.15
C ILE A 42 7.23 3.86 3.82
N ARG A 43 6.35 4.89 3.85
CA ARG A 43 5.81 5.50 2.63
C ARG A 43 6.91 6.08 1.75
N TYR A 44 7.89 6.76 2.36
CA TYR A 44 9.04 7.28 1.64
C TYR A 44 9.93 6.16 1.05
N ALA A 45 10.17 5.10 1.83
CA ALA A 45 10.93 3.94 1.38
C ALA A 45 10.28 3.27 0.17
N ILE A 46 8.95 3.14 0.16
CA ILE A 46 8.18 2.63 -0.99
C ILE A 46 8.36 3.54 -2.20
N LYS A 47 8.16 4.85 -2.04
CA LYS A 47 8.29 5.84 -3.11
C LYS A 47 9.69 5.86 -3.73
N CYS A 48 10.72 5.64 -2.93
CA CYS A 48 12.12 5.64 -3.36
C CYS A 48 12.67 4.23 -3.67
N GLU A 49 11.82 3.19 -3.63
CA GLU A 49 12.20 1.78 -3.83
C GLU A 49 13.37 1.32 -2.93
N ASN A 50 13.48 1.89 -1.73
CA ASN A 50 14.51 1.54 -0.78
C ASN A 50 14.08 0.35 0.06
N MET A 51 14.36 -0.85 -0.46
CA MET A 51 13.97 -2.12 0.15
C MET A 51 14.57 -2.35 1.53
N GLU A 52 15.82 -1.90 1.75
CA GLU A 52 16.49 -2.05 3.04
C GLU A 52 15.76 -1.25 4.12
N VAL A 53 15.44 0.00 3.83
CA VAL A 53 14.68 0.87 4.74
C VAL A 53 13.27 0.36 4.93
N LEU A 54 12.60 -0.07 3.85
CA LEU A 54 11.26 -0.64 3.90
C LEU A 54 11.21 -1.82 4.87
N ILE A 55 12.02 -2.86 4.62
CA ILE A 55 12.03 -4.07 5.44
C ILE A 55 12.38 -3.72 6.89
N THR A 56 13.41 -2.90 7.08
CA THR A 56 13.80 -2.48 8.43
C THR A 56 12.63 -1.82 9.16
N LEU A 57 11.93 -0.85 8.54
CA LEU A 57 10.84 -0.11 9.20
C LEU A 57 9.57 -0.94 9.38
N MET A 58 9.31 -1.92 8.51
CA MET A 58 8.22 -2.87 8.68
C MET A 58 8.38 -3.68 9.98
N ASP A 59 9.62 -4.02 10.39
CA ASP A 59 9.87 -4.71 11.67
C ASP A 59 9.56 -3.85 12.91
N TYR A 60 9.42 -2.53 12.76
CA TYR A 60 9.10 -1.60 13.86
C TYR A 60 7.61 -1.24 13.94
N ILE A 61 6.79 -1.70 13.00
CA ILE A 61 5.36 -1.45 13.04
C ILE A 61 4.73 -2.31 14.16
N THR A 62 4.02 -1.66 15.07
CA THR A 62 3.39 -2.38 16.21
C THR A 62 2.13 -3.12 15.79
N ASP A 63 1.32 -2.49 14.95
CA ASP A 63 0.17 -3.08 14.27
C ASP A 63 0.14 -2.58 12.82
N PRO A 64 0.44 -3.44 11.83
CA PRO A 64 0.47 -3.05 10.41
C PRO A 64 -0.90 -2.65 9.87
N ASN A 65 -1.97 -2.95 10.60
CA ASN A 65 -3.36 -2.69 10.21
C ASN A 65 -3.99 -1.53 10.99
N SER A 66 -3.23 -0.92 11.89
CA SER A 66 -3.68 0.27 12.61
C SER A 66 -3.94 1.44 11.66
N ASP A 67 -4.90 2.29 12.01
CA ASP A 67 -5.17 3.49 11.23
C ASP A 67 -3.99 4.47 11.37
N SER A 68 -3.19 4.55 10.30
CA SER A 68 -2.07 5.47 10.19
C SER A 68 -2.47 6.94 10.04
N GLY A 69 -3.77 7.24 9.85
CA GLY A 69 -4.29 8.57 9.55
C GLY A 69 -4.10 9.00 8.09
N TYR A 70 -3.30 8.27 7.30
CA TYR A 70 -3.11 8.53 5.88
C TYR A 70 -4.36 8.15 5.06
N PRO A 71 -4.69 8.92 4.01
CA PRO A 71 -5.85 8.61 3.17
C PRO A 71 -5.69 7.33 2.34
N ILE A 72 -4.45 6.97 2.02
CA ILE A 72 -4.10 5.83 1.17
C ILE A 72 -3.38 4.79 2.02
N PRO A 73 -3.96 3.57 2.20
CA PRO A 73 -3.31 2.48 2.90
C PRO A 73 -1.97 2.10 2.27
N LEU A 74 -1.04 1.56 3.07
CA LEU A 74 0.28 1.15 2.58
C LEU A 74 0.20 0.14 1.42
N LEU A 75 -0.75 -0.80 1.50
CA LEU A 75 -0.92 -1.85 0.51
C LEU A 75 -1.32 -1.32 -0.89
N HIS A 76 -1.85 -0.10 -0.98
CA HIS A 76 -2.25 0.52 -2.24
C HIS A 76 -1.07 1.16 -2.97
N LEU A 77 -0.06 1.64 -2.24
CA LEU A 77 1.09 2.37 -2.80
C LEU A 77 1.86 1.61 -3.89
N PRO A 78 2.16 0.30 -3.75
CA PRO A 78 2.90 -0.44 -4.76
C PRO A 78 2.19 -0.48 -6.11
N ILE A 79 0.87 -0.33 -6.14
CA ILE A 79 0.07 -0.32 -7.37
C ILE A 79 0.33 0.98 -8.15
N TYR A 80 0.32 2.13 -7.47
CA TYR A 80 0.59 3.42 -8.08
C TYR A 80 2.04 3.56 -8.57
N TYR A 81 2.97 2.86 -7.93
CA TYR A 81 4.38 2.80 -8.34
C TYR A 81 4.70 1.60 -9.25
N ALA A 82 3.70 0.79 -9.62
CA ALA A 82 3.86 -0.43 -10.42
C ALA A 82 4.97 -1.37 -9.91
N ASN A 83 5.16 -1.45 -8.58
CA ASN A 83 6.21 -2.27 -7.95
C ASN A 83 5.65 -3.54 -7.30
N LEU A 84 5.69 -4.64 -8.04
CA LEU A 84 5.15 -5.93 -7.58
C LEU A 84 5.98 -6.54 -6.43
N THR A 85 7.28 -6.25 -6.37
CA THR A 85 8.17 -6.74 -5.30
C THR A 85 7.78 -6.13 -3.96
N ILE A 86 7.54 -4.82 -3.91
CA ILE A 86 7.07 -4.14 -2.70
C ILE A 86 5.69 -4.67 -2.30
N LEU A 87 4.78 -4.89 -3.26
CA LEU A 87 3.47 -5.48 -2.95
C LEU A 87 3.63 -6.79 -2.18
N LYS A 88 4.47 -7.70 -2.66
CA LYS A 88 4.72 -9.01 -2.03
C LYS A 88 5.26 -8.85 -0.60
N ILE A 89 6.23 -7.96 -0.39
CA ILE A 89 6.77 -7.70 0.95
C ILE A 89 5.69 -7.20 1.91
N LEU A 90 4.84 -6.27 1.46
CA LEU A 90 3.76 -5.75 2.31
C LEU A 90 2.72 -6.83 2.63
N LEU A 91 2.39 -7.71 1.67
CA LEU A 91 1.50 -8.85 1.90
C LEU A 91 2.10 -9.84 2.90
N ASP A 92 3.39 -10.16 2.77
CA ASP A 92 4.12 -11.05 3.68
C ASP A 92 4.21 -10.47 5.11
N SER A 93 4.05 -9.15 5.26
CA SER A 93 4.06 -8.44 6.54
C SER A 93 2.70 -8.48 7.27
N GLY A 94 1.71 -9.22 6.77
CA GLY A 94 0.42 -9.40 7.43
C GLY A 94 -0.54 -8.19 7.31
N LEU A 95 -0.32 -7.33 6.32
CA LEU A 95 -1.27 -6.26 6.02
C LEU A 95 -2.61 -6.86 5.56
N ASN A 96 -3.70 -6.22 5.98
CA ASN A 96 -5.05 -6.55 5.59
C ASN A 96 -5.21 -6.32 4.08
N THR A 97 -5.33 -7.43 3.34
CA THR A 97 -5.50 -7.45 1.88
C THR A 97 -6.74 -6.70 1.39
N ASN A 98 -7.73 -6.57 2.28
CA ASN A 98 -9.03 -5.96 2.02
C ASN A 98 -9.19 -4.57 2.63
N VAL A 99 -8.08 -3.94 3.06
CA VAL A 99 -8.10 -2.56 3.55
C VAL A 99 -8.68 -1.64 2.48
N ARG A 100 -9.51 -0.68 2.91
CA ARG A 100 -10.13 0.32 2.03
C ARG A 100 -9.48 1.67 2.24
N ASP A 101 -9.28 2.40 1.15
CA ASP A 101 -8.93 3.82 1.24
C ASP A 101 -10.18 4.67 1.59
N ARG A 102 -10.00 5.99 1.69
CA ARG A 102 -11.11 6.91 2.01
C ARG A 102 -12.22 6.97 0.96
N GLU A 103 -11.97 6.49 -0.26
CA GLU A 103 -12.96 6.40 -1.34
C GLU A 103 -13.61 5.00 -1.42
N GLY A 104 -13.25 4.11 -0.50
CA GLY A 104 -13.76 2.75 -0.40
C GLY A 104 -13.07 1.74 -1.31
N TYR A 105 -11.99 2.11 -2.01
CA TYR A 105 -11.26 1.20 -2.88
C TYR A 105 -10.37 0.25 -2.09
N THR A 106 -10.38 -1.03 -2.48
CA THR A 106 -9.35 -1.99 -2.08
C THR A 106 -8.19 -2.00 -3.08
N ALA A 107 -7.05 -2.55 -2.67
CA ALA A 107 -5.90 -2.74 -3.56
C ALA A 107 -6.30 -3.54 -4.82
N LEU A 108 -7.13 -4.58 -4.68
CA LEU A 108 -7.61 -5.40 -5.79
C LEU A 108 -8.44 -4.60 -6.79
N MET A 109 -9.33 -3.72 -6.32
CA MET A 109 -10.12 -2.84 -7.18
C MET A 109 -9.25 -1.89 -8.00
N ILE A 110 -8.21 -1.31 -7.39
CA ILE A 110 -7.31 -0.37 -8.07
C ILE A 110 -6.47 -1.11 -9.12
N ALA A 111 -5.93 -2.28 -8.79
CA ALA A 111 -5.19 -3.12 -9.74
C ALA A 111 -6.07 -3.54 -10.93
N ALA A 112 -7.32 -3.92 -10.67
CA ALA A 112 -8.29 -4.29 -11.69
C ALA A 112 -8.66 -3.10 -12.60
N LYS A 113 -8.87 -1.91 -12.03
CA LYS A 113 -9.15 -0.66 -12.76
C LYS A 113 -8.03 -0.27 -13.72
N TYR A 114 -6.77 -0.52 -13.35
CA TYR A 114 -5.60 -0.17 -14.16
C TYR A 114 -5.07 -1.30 -15.05
N GLY A 115 -5.72 -2.46 -15.07
CA GLY A 115 -5.31 -3.55 -15.96
C GLY A 115 -4.05 -4.30 -15.50
N LEU A 116 -3.69 -4.19 -14.22
CA LEU A 116 -2.46 -4.75 -13.67
C LEU A 116 -2.65 -6.22 -13.30
N PHE A 117 -2.64 -7.10 -14.30
CA PHE A 117 -2.95 -8.53 -14.13
C PHE A 117 -2.09 -9.21 -13.06
N ASP A 118 -0.78 -9.00 -13.06
CA ASP A 118 0.11 -9.63 -12.07
C ASP A 118 -0.19 -9.19 -10.63
N PHE A 119 -0.64 -7.94 -10.46
CA PHE A 119 -1.07 -7.42 -9.16
C PHE A 119 -2.39 -8.04 -8.74
N VAL A 120 -3.37 -8.12 -9.64
CA VAL A 120 -4.65 -8.81 -9.40
C VAL A 120 -4.40 -10.26 -8.99
N HIS A 121 -3.58 -10.98 -9.76
CA HIS A 121 -3.24 -12.36 -9.46
C HIS A 121 -2.58 -12.49 -8.08
N THR A 122 -1.58 -11.65 -7.78
CA THR A 122 -0.87 -11.68 -6.50
C THR A 122 -1.79 -11.35 -5.31
N LEU A 123 -2.66 -10.35 -5.44
CA LEU A 123 -3.63 -9.97 -4.41
C LEU A 123 -4.67 -11.07 -4.17
N MET A 124 -5.21 -11.67 -5.23
CA MET A 124 -6.14 -12.79 -5.15
C MET A 124 -5.49 -14.01 -4.48
N TYR A 125 -4.25 -14.32 -4.85
CA TYR A 125 -3.48 -15.40 -4.22
C TYR A 125 -3.24 -15.16 -2.72
N ALA A 126 -3.07 -13.89 -2.33
CA ALA A 126 -2.96 -13.48 -0.93
C ALA A 126 -4.31 -13.35 -0.19
N GLY A 127 -5.42 -13.78 -0.81
CA GLY A 127 -6.74 -13.79 -0.17
C GLY A 127 -7.50 -12.46 -0.21
N ALA A 128 -7.19 -11.57 -1.16
CA ALA A 128 -8.04 -10.41 -1.42
C ALA A 128 -9.44 -10.86 -1.91
N ASP A 129 -10.48 -10.22 -1.39
CA ASP A 129 -11.87 -10.54 -1.69
C ASP A 129 -12.39 -9.72 -2.90
N PRO A 130 -12.68 -10.37 -4.04
CA PRO A 130 -13.18 -9.70 -5.25
C PRO A 130 -14.64 -9.24 -5.13
N GLU A 131 -15.40 -9.75 -4.15
CA GLU A 131 -16.81 -9.46 -3.93
C GLU A 131 -17.03 -8.19 -3.10
N LEU A 132 -15.96 -7.54 -2.64
CA LEU A 132 -16.07 -6.25 -1.98
C LEU A 132 -16.50 -5.18 -2.97
N TYR A 133 -17.38 -4.29 -2.51
CA TYR A 133 -17.85 -3.13 -3.26
C TYR A 133 -17.39 -1.83 -2.59
N ARG A 134 -17.07 -0.82 -3.40
CA ARG A 134 -17.01 0.58 -2.96
C ARG A 134 -18.37 1.25 -3.09
N GLU A 135 -18.49 2.47 -2.58
CA GLU A 135 -19.67 3.31 -2.79
C GLU A 135 -20.00 3.43 -4.28
N GLY A 136 -21.28 3.25 -4.63
CA GLY A 136 -21.73 3.18 -6.04
C GLY A 136 -21.71 1.77 -6.64
N SER A 137 -21.58 0.71 -5.82
CA SER A 137 -21.70 -0.70 -6.23
C SER A 137 -20.65 -1.16 -7.25
N MET A 138 -19.45 -0.56 -7.22
CA MET A 138 -18.34 -1.01 -8.06
C MET A 138 -17.44 -1.97 -7.27
N ASN A 139 -17.20 -3.17 -7.80
CA ASN A 139 -16.20 -4.13 -7.35
C ASN A 139 -15.06 -4.26 -8.37
N ALA A 140 -14.06 -5.10 -8.08
CA ALA A 140 -12.92 -5.33 -8.95
C ALA A 140 -13.32 -5.78 -10.37
N LEU A 141 -14.29 -6.69 -10.48
CA LEU A 141 -14.81 -7.17 -11.76
C LEU A 141 -15.44 -6.04 -12.59
N SER A 142 -16.32 -5.24 -11.98
CA SER A 142 -16.98 -4.13 -12.66
C SER A 142 -16.00 -3.07 -13.18
N LEU A 143 -14.93 -2.80 -12.42
CA LEU A 143 -13.88 -1.86 -12.79
C LEU A 143 -13.01 -2.41 -13.92
N ALA A 144 -12.66 -3.70 -13.89
CA ALA A 144 -11.95 -4.33 -15.00
C ALA A 144 -12.78 -4.32 -16.29
N ALA A 145 -14.07 -4.62 -16.18
CA ALA A 145 -14.99 -4.64 -17.33
C ALA A 145 -15.18 -3.24 -17.93
N SER A 146 -15.38 -2.21 -17.10
CA SER A 146 -15.57 -0.83 -17.58
C SER A 146 -14.33 -0.22 -18.22
N ASN A 147 -13.14 -0.76 -17.93
CA ASN A 147 -11.86 -0.33 -18.50
C ASN A 147 -11.32 -1.35 -19.53
N GLU A 148 -12.16 -2.28 -20.00
CA GLU A 148 -11.83 -3.23 -21.08
C GLU A 148 -10.63 -4.17 -20.78
N HIS A 149 -10.40 -4.46 -19.50
CA HIS A 149 -9.34 -5.37 -19.06
C HIS A 149 -9.82 -6.83 -19.07
N TYR A 150 -10.12 -7.35 -20.27
CA TYR A 150 -10.76 -8.66 -20.48
C TYR A 150 -10.00 -9.83 -19.83
N SER A 151 -8.67 -9.82 -19.80
CA SER A 151 -7.88 -10.86 -19.14
C SER A 151 -8.16 -10.93 -17.64
N ILE A 152 -8.35 -9.79 -16.99
CA ILE A 152 -8.70 -9.70 -15.57
C ILE A 152 -10.15 -10.10 -15.35
N VAL A 153 -11.06 -9.66 -16.23
CA VAL A 153 -12.47 -10.08 -16.19
C VAL A 153 -12.56 -11.61 -16.22
N HIS A 154 -11.90 -12.22 -17.21
CA HIS A 154 -11.89 -13.68 -17.36
C HIS A 154 -11.31 -14.39 -16.13
N TYR A 155 -10.21 -13.88 -15.58
CA TYR A 155 -9.60 -14.42 -14.36
C TYR A 155 -10.52 -14.33 -13.14
N LEU A 156 -11.17 -13.19 -12.92
CA LEU A 156 -12.07 -12.97 -11.78
C LEU A 156 -13.39 -13.75 -11.90
N THR A 157 -13.86 -14.06 -13.11
CA THR A 157 -15.07 -14.87 -13.32
C THR A 157 -14.84 -16.38 -13.22
N GLY A 158 -13.61 -16.83 -12.92
CA GLY A 158 -13.28 -18.24 -12.76
C GLY A 158 -13.23 -19.01 -14.08
N GLY A 159 -12.44 -18.49 -15.04
CA GLY A 159 -12.30 -18.98 -16.42
C GLY A 159 -12.37 -20.48 -16.65
#